data_AF-V9FEY7-F1
#
_entry.id   AF-V9FEY7-F1
#
_cell.length_a   1.000
_cell.length_b   1.000
_cell.length_c   1.000
_cell.angle_alpha   90.00
_cell.angle_beta   90.00
_cell.angle_gamma   90.00
#
_symmetry.space_group_name_H-M   'P 1'
#
loop_
_entity.id
_entity.type
_entity.pdbx_description
1 polymer ?
#
loop_
_entity_poly.entity_id
_entity_poly.type
_entity_poly.pdbx_seq_one_letter_code
_entity_poly.pdbx_strand_id
1 'polypeptide(L)'
;MKKLESVSKRLQASGGSKPEASLLNVRCLFDAVVKEFPATAKFLTAGANVVKAPHFENAVVKVLSKKESKLKQTEIQAISRLVDTHGNDREDADENVDQSFADRALRDTTQLHHSRYIAMDWIPSTSNEVERLFSRAGLVLTVNRRAMHPTTLETLLFLEYNRILWGPQLVASAVQQV
;
A
#
# COMPACT_ATOMS: atom_id res chain seq x y z
N MET A 1 18.12 8.43 -22.00
CA MET A 1 16.76 7.85 -21.87
C MET A 1 16.68 6.53 -21.09
N LYS A 2 17.67 5.62 -21.17
CA LYS A 2 17.64 4.31 -20.45
C LYS A 2 17.33 4.39 -18.94
N LYS A 3 17.78 5.44 -18.24
CA LYS A 3 17.48 5.67 -16.82
C LYS A 3 15.98 5.89 -16.56
N LEU A 4 15.33 6.74 -17.34
CA LEU A 4 13.90 7.03 -17.22
C LEU A 4 13.05 5.79 -17.56
N GLU A 5 13.43 5.07 -18.60
CA GLU A 5 12.79 3.82 -19.00
C GLU A 5 12.87 2.76 -17.89
N SER A 6 14.03 2.62 -17.23
CA SER A 6 14.21 1.71 -16.10
C SER A 6 13.26 2.03 -14.94
N VAL A 7 13.15 3.32 -14.58
CA VAL A 7 12.22 3.78 -13.53
C VAL A 7 10.77 3.52 -13.93
N SER A 8 10.38 3.86 -15.17
CA SER A 8 9.03 3.60 -15.68
C SER A 8 8.68 2.12 -15.61
N LYS A 9 9.58 1.24 -16.05
CA LYS A 9 9.39 -0.23 -15.96
C LYS A 9 9.25 -0.68 -14.52
N ARG A 10 10.06 -0.14 -13.59
CA ARG A 10 9.98 -0.51 -12.17
C ARG A 10 8.66 -0.10 -11.52
N LEU A 11 8.10 1.05 -11.91
CA LEU A 11 6.80 1.53 -11.44
C LEU A 11 5.64 0.70 -12.01
N GLN A 12 5.79 0.20 -13.24
CA GLN A 12 4.78 -0.61 -13.93
C GLN A 12 4.86 -2.11 -13.61
N ALA A 13 5.93 -2.57 -12.96
CA ALA A 13 6.20 -3.97 -12.67
C ALA A 13 5.31 -4.59 -11.57
N SER A 14 4.10 -4.07 -11.36
CA SER A 14 3.11 -4.63 -10.44
C SER A 14 2.33 -5.78 -11.10
N GLY A 15 2.09 -6.85 -10.33
CA GLY A 15 1.25 -7.99 -10.74
C GLY A 15 1.85 -9.36 -10.42
N GLY A 16 0.99 -10.29 -9.98
CA GLY A 16 1.32 -11.71 -9.77
C GLY A 16 2.12 -12.01 -8.50
N SER A 17 3.43 -11.74 -8.52
CA SER A 17 4.40 -12.17 -7.49
C SER A 17 5.25 -11.04 -6.91
N LYS A 18 5.13 -9.82 -7.43
CA LYS A 18 5.89 -8.66 -6.98
C LYS A 18 4.94 -7.56 -6.50
N PRO A 19 5.04 -7.13 -5.23
CA PRO A 19 4.22 -6.05 -4.72
C PRO A 19 4.53 -4.75 -5.47
N GLU A 20 3.52 -3.90 -5.60
CA GLU A 20 3.68 -2.56 -6.13
C GLU A 20 4.77 -1.82 -5.31
N ALA A 21 5.44 -0.87 -5.95
CA ALA A 21 6.36 -0.01 -5.21
C ALA A 21 5.55 0.76 -4.15
N SER A 22 5.91 0.64 -2.87
CA SER A 22 5.36 1.51 -1.83
C SER A 22 5.61 2.98 -2.14
N LEU A 23 4.83 3.89 -1.53
CA LEU A 23 4.96 5.32 -1.76
C LEU A 23 6.39 5.84 -1.48
N LEU A 24 7.07 5.26 -0.48
CA LEU A 24 8.47 5.54 -0.19
C LEU A 24 9.38 5.17 -1.38
N ASN A 25 9.21 3.99 -1.97
CA ASN A 25 9.99 3.55 -3.12
C ASN A 25 9.77 4.46 -4.33
N VAL A 26 8.51 4.85 -4.60
CA VAL A 26 8.18 5.79 -5.68
C VAL A 26 8.84 7.14 -5.46
N ARG A 27 8.80 7.68 -4.24
CA ARG A 27 9.47 8.94 -3.90
C ARG A 27 10.98 8.86 -4.15
N CYS A 28 11.63 7.79 -3.71
CA CYS A 28 13.07 7.56 -3.96
C CYS A 28 13.40 7.52 -5.46
N LEU A 29 12.56 6.82 -6.26
CA LEU A 29 12.73 6.75 -7.71
C LEU A 29 12.55 8.13 -8.36
N PHE A 30 11.52 8.88 -7.95
CA PHE A 30 11.27 10.23 -8.46
C PHE A 30 12.38 11.21 -8.08
N ASP A 31 12.89 11.17 -6.85
CA ASP A 31 14.01 12.01 -6.42
C ASP A 31 15.29 11.70 -7.22
N ALA A 32 15.54 10.43 -7.53
CA ALA A 32 16.64 10.02 -8.41
C ALA A 32 16.45 10.56 -9.85
N VAL A 33 15.23 10.51 -10.38
CA VAL A 33 14.91 11.08 -11.71
C VAL A 33 15.08 12.58 -11.72
N VAL A 34 14.63 13.30 -10.68
CA VAL A 34 14.78 14.76 -10.57
C VAL A 34 16.25 15.15 -10.48
N LYS A 35 17.07 14.40 -9.75
CA LYS A 35 18.52 14.63 -9.66
C LYS A 35 19.22 14.51 -11.02
N GLU A 36 18.81 13.53 -11.82
CA GLU A 36 19.38 13.28 -13.16
C GLU A 36 18.78 14.20 -14.23
N PHE A 37 17.51 14.57 -14.09
CA PHE A 37 16.75 15.38 -15.04
C PHE A 37 16.00 16.50 -14.31
N PRO A 38 16.68 17.61 -13.95
CA PRO A 38 16.08 18.70 -13.15
C PRO A 38 14.81 19.30 -13.76
N ALA A 39 14.66 19.27 -15.09
CA ALA A 39 13.46 19.73 -15.80
C ALA A 39 12.17 18.99 -15.39
N THR A 40 12.28 17.78 -14.82
CA THR A 40 11.14 16.97 -14.36
C THR A 40 10.65 17.36 -12.96
N ALA A 41 11.37 18.21 -12.22
CA ALA A 41 11.04 18.59 -10.85
C ALA A 41 9.61 19.16 -10.69
N LYS A 42 9.16 19.95 -11.67
CA LYS A 42 7.81 20.52 -11.69
C LYS A 42 6.68 19.48 -11.67
N PHE A 43 6.96 18.24 -12.07
CA PHE A 43 5.97 17.16 -12.13
C PHE A 43 6.18 16.11 -11.05
N LEU A 44 7.44 15.86 -10.67
CA LEU A 44 7.79 14.70 -9.85
C LEU A 44 8.10 15.03 -8.40
N THR A 45 8.27 16.30 -8.00
CA THR A 45 8.53 16.66 -6.60
C THR A 45 7.31 16.40 -5.70
N ALA A 46 7.54 16.23 -4.39
CA ALA A 46 6.45 16.01 -3.41
C ALA A 46 5.47 17.19 -3.30
N GLY A 47 5.84 18.37 -3.79
CA GLY A 47 4.99 19.57 -3.85
C GLY A 47 4.52 19.91 -5.27
N ALA A 48 4.66 18.99 -6.23
CA ALA A 48 4.19 19.23 -7.59
C ALA A 48 2.67 19.41 -7.60
N ASN A 49 2.15 20.28 -8.48
CA ASN A 49 0.71 20.59 -8.57
C ASN A 49 -0.18 19.38 -8.86
N VAL A 50 0.40 18.29 -9.37
CA VAL A 50 -0.31 17.03 -9.61
C VAL A 50 -0.66 16.29 -8.31
N VAL A 51 0.12 16.50 -7.24
CA VAL A 51 -0.05 15.87 -5.93
C VAL A 51 -1.26 16.47 -5.23
N LYS A 52 -2.33 15.67 -5.07
CA LYS A 52 -3.60 16.13 -4.51
C LYS A 52 -3.57 16.28 -2.99
N ALA A 53 -2.85 15.40 -2.31
CA ALA A 53 -2.80 15.36 -0.85
C ALA A 53 -1.33 15.33 -0.35
N PRO A 54 -0.58 16.44 -0.52
CA PRO A 54 0.86 16.45 -0.23
C PRO A 54 1.18 16.16 1.24
N HIS A 55 0.35 16.62 2.18
CA HIS A 55 0.56 16.33 3.60
C HIS A 55 0.36 14.84 3.93
N PHE A 56 -0.65 14.20 3.32
CA PHE A 56 -0.89 12.77 3.48
C PHE A 56 0.27 11.94 2.92
N GLU A 57 0.66 12.19 1.67
CA GLU A 57 1.74 11.45 1.02
C GLU A 57 3.07 11.59 1.77
N ASN A 58 3.42 12.81 2.20
CA ASN A 58 4.63 13.04 2.99
C ASN A 58 4.58 12.33 4.35
N ALA A 59 3.41 12.30 4.99
CA ALA A 59 3.23 11.59 6.26
C ALA A 59 3.46 10.08 6.09
N VAL A 60 2.83 9.48 5.06
CA VAL A 60 2.99 8.05 4.73
C VAL A 60 4.46 7.71 4.44
N VAL A 61 5.15 8.52 3.62
CA VAL A 61 6.59 8.32 3.34
C VAL A 61 7.43 8.38 4.62
N LYS A 62 7.13 9.30 5.54
CA LYS A 62 7.85 9.43 6.82
C LYS A 62 7.64 8.22 7.73
N VAL A 63 6.41 7.74 7.85
CA VAL A 63 6.07 6.51 8.60
C VAL A 63 6.81 5.31 8.01
N LEU A 64 6.72 5.09 6.69
CA LEU A 64 7.41 4.01 6.00
C LEU A 64 8.94 4.08 6.14
N SER A 65 9.50 5.28 6.27
CA SER A 65 10.94 5.50 6.48
C SER A 65 11.40 5.43 7.94
N LYS A 66 10.50 5.10 8.89
CA LYS A 66 10.73 5.11 10.34
C LYS A 66 11.20 6.46 10.88
N LYS A 67 10.69 7.56 10.31
CA LYS A 67 11.00 8.95 10.69
C LYS A 67 9.78 9.66 11.25
N GLU A 68 9.01 8.96 12.07
CA GLU A 68 7.75 9.45 12.67
C GLU A 68 7.96 10.69 13.55
N SER A 69 9.12 10.80 14.20
CA SER A 69 9.51 11.98 14.99
C SER A 69 9.61 13.28 14.17
N LYS A 70 9.65 13.20 12.84
CA LYS A 70 9.70 14.36 11.92
C LYS A 70 8.35 14.70 11.31
N LEU A 71 7.26 14.08 11.78
CA LEU A 71 5.90 14.40 11.34
C LEU A 71 5.50 15.79 11.85
N LYS A 72 4.95 16.59 10.93
CA LYS A 72 4.38 17.91 11.26
C LYS A 72 2.94 17.75 11.73
N GLN A 73 2.41 18.74 12.44
CA GLN A 73 1.02 18.71 12.92
C GLN A 73 0.00 18.50 11.79
N THR A 74 0.19 19.14 10.63
CA THR A 74 -0.68 18.98 9.46
C THR A 74 -0.61 17.59 8.84
N GLU A 75 0.56 16.95 8.92
CA GLU A 75 0.77 15.57 8.45
C GLU A 75 0.11 14.58 9.41
N ILE A 76 0.26 14.77 10.72
CA ILE A 76 -0.40 13.96 11.75
C ILE A 76 -1.93 14.01 11.58
N GLN A 77 -2.49 15.20 11.36
CA GLN A 77 -3.93 15.35 11.09
C GLN A 77 -4.36 14.58 9.84
N ALA A 78 -3.55 14.59 8.78
CA ALA A 78 -3.85 13.90 7.52
C ALA A 78 -3.87 12.36 7.66
N ILE A 79 -3.05 11.78 8.55
CA ILE A 79 -2.99 10.32 8.79
C ILE A 79 -3.66 9.91 10.11
N SER A 80 -4.45 10.78 10.72
CA SER A 80 -5.12 10.53 12.01
C SER A 80 -5.97 9.26 12.04
N ARG A 81 -6.55 8.87 10.89
CA ARG A 81 -7.35 7.64 10.74
C ARG A 81 -6.53 6.35 10.60
N LEU A 82 -5.22 6.48 10.45
CA LEU A 82 -4.29 5.35 10.26
C LEU A 82 -3.50 5.04 11.55
N VAL A 83 -3.86 5.66 12.67
CA VAL A 83 -3.28 5.30 13.97
C VAL A 83 -3.71 3.88 14.31
N ASP A 84 -2.75 3.05 14.74
CA ASP A 84 -3.07 1.69 15.17
C ASP A 84 -3.77 1.76 16.53
N THR A 85 -5.09 1.55 16.52
CA THR A 85 -5.90 1.47 17.75
C THR A 85 -5.88 0.08 18.38
N HIS A 86 -5.41 -0.94 17.65
CA HIS A 86 -5.41 -2.34 18.08
C HIS A 86 -4.04 -2.81 18.58
N GLY A 87 -2.97 -2.04 18.37
CA GLY A 87 -1.64 -2.29 18.93
C GLY A 87 -1.60 -2.21 20.46
N ASN A 88 -2.41 -1.33 21.06
CA ASN A 88 -2.50 -1.22 22.53
C ASN A 88 -3.13 -2.47 23.19
N ASP A 89 -4.06 -3.16 22.53
CA ASP A 89 -4.73 -4.34 23.12
C ASP A 89 -3.84 -5.61 23.07
N ARG A 90 -2.74 -5.59 22.29
CA ARG A 90 -1.82 -6.74 22.18
C ARG A 90 -0.77 -6.78 23.29
N GLU A 91 -0.51 -5.65 23.95
CA GLU A 91 0.50 -5.57 25.02
C GLU A 91 -0.08 -5.84 26.41
N ASP A 92 -1.38 -5.61 26.63
CA ASP A 92 -2.00 -5.76 27.96
C ASP A 92 -2.62 -7.14 28.22
N ALA A 93 -2.66 -8.04 27.23
CA ALA A 93 -3.33 -9.34 27.34
C ALA A 93 -2.43 -10.50 27.84
N ASP A 94 -1.13 -10.28 28.06
CA ASP A 94 -0.19 -11.28 28.58
C ASP A 94 0.67 -10.74 29.73
N GLU A 95 0.07 -9.90 30.58
CA GLU A 95 0.71 -9.47 31.82
C GLU A 95 0.41 -10.44 32.97
N ASN A 96 1.49 -11.07 33.45
CA ASN A 96 1.66 -11.76 34.75
C ASN A 96 1.62 -13.30 34.77
N VAL A 97 2.45 -13.96 33.95
CA VAL A 97 3.07 -15.21 34.40
C VAL A 97 4.57 -15.21 34.07
N ASP A 98 5.40 -14.96 35.09
CA ASP A 98 6.83 -15.29 35.19
C ASP A 98 7.83 -14.75 34.13
N GLN A 99 7.89 -13.42 33.93
CA GLN A 99 9.03 -12.83 33.19
C GLN A 99 10.22 -12.52 34.10
N SER A 100 11.37 -13.11 33.79
CA SER A 100 12.63 -12.95 34.51
C SER A 100 13.18 -11.53 34.41
N PHE A 101 14.00 -11.10 35.37
CA PHE A 101 14.70 -9.81 35.35
C PHE A 101 15.54 -9.63 34.06
N ALA A 102 16.12 -10.72 33.53
CA ALA A 102 16.87 -10.70 32.28
C ALA A 102 15.96 -10.42 31.06
N ASP A 103 14.76 -10.98 31.03
CA ASP A 103 13.78 -10.73 29.95
C ASP A 103 13.30 -9.28 29.97
N ARG A 104 13.15 -8.71 31.18
CA ARG A 104 12.79 -7.29 31.37
C ARG A 104 13.90 -6.35 30.88
N ALA A 105 15.16 -6.65 31.20
CA ALA A 105 16.31 -5.88 30.73
C ALA A 105 16.53 -6.00 29.21
N LEU A 106 16.25 -7.17 28.63
CA LEU A 106 16.32 -7.38 27.18
C LEU A 106 15.17 -6.70 26.44
N ARG A 107 13.94 -6.67 27.00
CA ARG A 107 12.79 -5.94 26.43
C ARG A 107 13.07 -4.46 26.23
N ASP A 108 13.69 -3.80 27.21
CA ASP A 108 14.06 -2.38 27.08
C ASP A 108 15.05 -2.13 25.93
N THR A 109 15.90 -3.11 25.61
CA THR A 109 16.80 -3.05 24.45
C THR A 109 16.16 -3.49 23.14
N THR A 110 15.07 -4.26 23.19
CA THR A 110 14.35 -4.83 22.04
C THR A 110 12.98 -4.21 21.80
N GLN A 111 12.71 -3.00 22.32
CA GLN A 111 11.60 -2.18 21.83
C GLN A 111 11.86 -1.82 20.36
N LEU A 112 11.53 -2.78 19.51
CA LEU A 112 11.63 -2.81 18.07
C LEU A 112 10.61 -1.82 17.53
N HIS A 113 10.92 -0.52 17.60
CA HIS A 113 10.25 0.61 16.97
C HIS A 113 8.82 0.27 16.49
N HIS A 114 7.89 0.10 17.43
CA HIS A 114 6.50 -0.11 17.08
C HIS A 114 6.00 1.22 16.50
N SER A 115 5.58 1.21 15.23
CA SER A 115 5.01 2.41 14.63
C SER A 115 3.71 2.73 15.35
N ARG A 116 3.45 4.01 15.62
CA ARG A 116 2.15 4.43 16.14
C ARG A 116 1.00 4.19 15.14
N TYR A 117 1.35 3.90 13.89
CA TYR A 117 0.41 3.78 12.79
C TYR A 117 0.37 2.34 12.27
N ILE A 118 -0.76 1.98 11.66
CA ILE A 118 -0.89 0.71 10.96
C ILE A 118 0.15 0.60 9.84
N ALA A 119 0.52 -0.63 9.48
CA ALA A 119 1.39 -0.86 8.33
C ALA A 119 0.82 -0.14 7.09
N MET A 120 1.60 0.71 6.45
CA MET A 120 1.16 1.54 5.31
C MET A 120 1.66 1.02 3.96
N ASP A 121 2.31 -0.16 3.93
CA ASP A 121 2.90 -0.74 2.71
C ASP A 121 1.86 -1.15 1.67
N TRP A 122 0.60 -1.37 2.10
CA TRP A 122 -0.51 -1.73 1.23
C TRP A 122 -1.15 -0.54 0.52
N ILE A 123 -0.83 0.70 0.92
CA ILE A 123 -1.36 1.89 0.26
C ILE A 123 -0.71 1.97 -1.13
N PRO A 124 -1.49 1.87 -2.22
CA PRO A 124 -0.95 1.94 -3.57
C PRO A 124 -0.35 3.33 -3.78
N SER A 125 0.82 3.38 -4.40
CA SER A 125 1.57 4.61 -4.64
C SER A 125 1.20 5.28 -5.97
N THR A 126 0.56 4.53 -6.87
CA THR A 126 0.13 4.99 -8.19
C THR A 126 -1.27 4.48 -8.52
N SER A 127 -1.91 5.05 -9.54
CA SER A 127 -3.20 4.58 -10.07
C SER A 127 -3.08 3.33 -10.94
N ASN A 128 -1.88 2.75 -11.12
CA ASN A 128 -1.63 1.68 -12.07
C ASN A 128 -2.52 0.44 -11.83
N GLU A 129 -2.73 0.05 -10.57
CA GLU A 129 -3.61 -1.09 -10.23
C GLU A 129 -5.07 -0.81 -10.61
N VAL A 130 -5.54 0.41 -10.38
CA VAL A 130 -6.90 0.83 -10.73
C VAL A 130 -7.08 0.87 -12.25
N GLU A 131 -6.11 1.43 -12.98
CA GLU A 131 -6.12 1.45 -14.45
C GLU A 131 -6.08 0.06 -15.05
N ARG A 132 -5.29 -0.86 -14.46
CA ARG A 132 -5.25 -2.28 -14.86
C ARG A 132 -6.57 -2.98 -14.58
N LEU A 133 -7.20 -2.71 -13.44
CA LEU A 133 -8.52 -3.23 -13.10
C LEU A 133 -9.56 -2.79 -14.14
N PHE A 134 -9.62 -1.51 -14.48
CA PHE A 134 -10.55 -1.01 -15.51
C PHE A 134 -10.22 -1.53 -16.91
N SER A 135 -8.94 -1.73 -17.22
CA SER A 135 -8.53 -2.37 -18.48
C SER A 135 -9.05 -3.81 -18.57
N ARG A 136 -8.96 -4.58 -17.48
CA ARG A 136 -9.54 -5.93 -17.40
C ARG A 136 -11.06 -5.90 -17.44
N ALA A 137 -11.70 -4.91 -16.84
CA ALA A 137 -13.14 -4.71 -16.95
C ALA A 137 -13.59 -4.52 -18.39
N GLY A 138 -12.82 -3.80 -19.21
CA GLY A 138 -13.08 -3.69 -20.64
C GLY A 138 -13.07 -5.05 -21.38
N LEU A 139 -12.26 -6.01 -20.92
CA LEU A 139 -12.23 -7.37 -21.49
C LEU A 139 -13.42 -8.23 -21.03
N VAL A 140 -13.96 -7.98 -19.84
CA VAL A 140 -15.14 -8.68 -19.32
C VAL A 140 -16.42 -8.11 -19.93
N LEU A 141 -16.53 -6.77 -20.00
CA LEU A 141 -17.68 -6.03 -20.52
C LEU A 141 -17.57 -5.82 -22.04
N THR A 142 -17.67 -6.91 -22.79
CA THR A 142 -17.67 -6.88 -24.26
C THR A 142 -19.04 -6.51 -24.83
N VAL A 143 -19.11 -6.18 -26.13
CA VAL A 143 -20.37 -5.84 -26.83
C VAL A 143 -21.45 -6.90 -26.59
N ASN A 144 -21.09 -8.18 -26.67
CA ASN A 144 -22.01 -9.31 -26.48
C ASN A 144 -22.40 -9.54 -25.01
N ARG A 145 -21.70 -8.90 -24.07
CA ARG A 145 -21.93 -8.98 -22.62
C ARG A 145 -22.43 -7.66 -22.02
N ARG A 146 -22.79 -6.67 -22.85
CA ARG A 146 -23.30 -5.36 -22.38
C ARG A 146 -24.60 -5.44 -21.60
N ALA A 147 -25.41 -6.47 -21.82
CA ALA A 147 -26.64 -6.71 -21.08
C ALA A 147 -26.42 -7.35 -19.70
N MET A 148 -25.17 -7.58 -19.30
CA MET A 148 -24.84 -8.11 -17.98
C MET A 148 -25.24 -7.12 -16.88
N HIS A 149 -25.87 -7.61 -15.82
CA HIS A 149 -26.21 -6.79 -14.67
C HIS A 149 -24.94 -6.24 -13.98
N PRO A 150 -24.92 -4.97 -13.52
CA PRO A 150 -23.75 -4.38 -12.88
C PRO A 150 -23.16 -5.22 -11.73
N THR A 151 -24.01 -5.80 -10.89
CA THR A 151 -23.60 -6.70 -9.80
C THR A 151 -22.84 -7.93 -10.30
N THR A 152 -23.24 -8.50 -11.45
CA THR A 152 -22.54 -9.64 -12.05
C THR A 152 -21.16 -9.23 -12.54
N LEU A 153 -21.04 -8.05 -13.16
CA LEU A 153 -19.75 -7.51 -13.58
C LEU A 153 -18.81 -7.28 -12.38
N GLU A 154 -19.32 -6.65 -11.31
CA GLU A 154 -18.58 -6.45 -10.06
C GLU A 154 -18.08 -7.78 -9.48
N THR A 155 -18.96 -8.79 -9.42
CA THR A 155 -18.60 -10.11 -8.89
C THR A 155 -17.49 -10.76 -9.72
N LEU A 156 -17.59 -10.70 -11.05
CA LEU A 156 -16.56 -11.24 -11.95
C LEU A 156 -15.22 -10.52 -11.78
N LEU A 157 -15.25 -9.19 -11.67
CA LEU A 157 -14.05 -8.38 -11.46
C LEU A 157 -13.41 -8.64 -10.11
N PHE A 158 -14.20 -8.73 -9.05
CA PHE A 158 -13.73 -9.04 -7.70
C PHE A 158 -13.02 -10.38 -7.66
N LEU A 159 -13.63 -11.42 -8.22
CA LEU A 159 -13.04 -12.75 -8.28
C LEU A 159 -11.76 -12.74 -9.12
N GLU A 160 -11.75 -12.07 -10.26
CA GLU A 160 -10.60 -12.09 -11.14
C GLU A 160 -9.42 -11.20 -10.67
N TYR A 161 -9.70 -10.15 -9.90
CA TYR A 161 -8.65 -9.40 -9.23
C TYR A 161 -8.04 -10.21 -8.08
N ASN A 162 -8.87 -10.88 -7.29
CA ASN A 162 -8.45 -11.65 -6.12
C ASN A 162 -8.13 -13.12 -6.43
N ARG A 163 -7.71 -13.43 -7.66
CA ARG A 163 -7.48 -14.81 -8.12
C ARG A 163 -6.50 -15.61 -7.25
N ILE A 164 -5.57 -14.95 -6.58
CA ILE A 164 -4.59 -15.58 -5.67
C ILE A 164 -5.25 -16.08 -4.38
N LEU A 165 -6.39 -15.50 -3.99
CA LEU A 165 -7.07 -15.81 -2.72
C LEU A 165 -8.02 -17.01 -2.82
N TRP A 166 -8.28 -17.53 -4.02
CA TRP A 166 -9.19 -18.66 -4.20
C TRP A 166 -8.68 -19.65 -5.24
N GLY A 167 -8.91 -20.93 -4.94
CA GLY A 167 -8.53 -22.04 -5.79
C GLY A 167 -9.71 -22.97 -6.08
N PRO A 168 -9.55 -23.94 -6.99
CA PRO A 168 -10.61 -24.88 -7.36
C PRO A 168 -11.20 -25.63 -6.16
N GLN A 169 -10.36 -25.96 -5.17
CA GLN A 169 -10.77 -26.66 -3.95
C GLN A 169 -11.68 -25.79 -3.07
N LEU A 170 -11.33 -24.52 -2.86
CA LEU A 170 -12.13 -23.57 -2.08
C LEU A 170 -13.49 -23.30 -2.74
N VAL A 171 -13.49 -23.20 -4.08
CA VAL A 171 -14.73 -23.02 -4.84
C VAL A 171 -15.61 -24.27 -4.72
N ALA A 172 -15.04 -25.47 -4.82
CA ALA A 172 -15.78 -26.72 -4.68
C ALA A 172 -16.43 -26.84 -3.29
N SER A 173 -15.72 -26.48 -2.22
CA SER A 173 -16.30 -26.47 -0.87
C SER A 173 -17.42 -25.44 -0.70
N ALA A 174 -17.30 -24.26 -1.31
CA ALA A 174 -18.30 -23.20 -1.19
C ALA A 174 -19.60 -23.57 -1.93
N VAL A 175 -19.51 -24.24 -3.08
CA VAL A 175 -20.68 -24.69 -3.84
C VAL A 175 -21.46 -25.79 -3.13
N GLN A 176 -20.80 -26.62 -2.32
CA GLN A 176 -21.46 -27.68 -1.53
C GLN A 176 -22.26 -27.14 -0.32
N GLN A 177 -22.05 -25.88 0.06
CA GLN A 177 -22.71 -25.24 1.21
C GLN A 177 -23.96 -24.43 0.83
N VAL A 178 -24.29 -24.34 -0.48
CA VAL A 178 -25.47 -23.66 -1.02
C VAL A 178 -26.49 -24.70 -1.44
#